data_AF-A0AB94IBB2-F1
#
_entry.id   AF-A0AB94IBB2-F1
#
_cell.length_a   1.000
_cell.length_b   1.000
_cell.length_c   1.000
_cell.angle_alpha   90.00
_cell.angle_beta   90.00
_cell.angle_gamma   90.00
#
_symmetry.space_group_name_H-M   'P 1'
#
loop_
_entity.id
_entity.type
_entity.pdbx_description
1 polymer ?
#
loop_
_entity_poly.entity_id
_entity_poly.type
_entity_poly.pdbx_seq_one_letter_code
_entity_poly.pdbx_strand_id
1 'polypeptide(L)'
;MNLFFEYLLFLAKSLTILMALLVLLIFIFSQRKKAPAGGLVIEDLSDNYKKIKETMLSHSMEQEQAKAWQKAEQKREKLARKQAKQQRKQNKKSAETAEDSQPDSANEKAKLYVLAFNGSVDAHEVEDLRHEVTAVLSIIQPQDKVLIKLESPGGVVHGYGLAASQLMRFRQRNIAFTAVVDKVAASGG
;
A
#
# COMPACT_ATOMS: atom_id res chain seq x y z
N MET A 1 -49.21 -39.28 -20.57
CA MET A 1 -48.69 -37.90 -20.56
C MET A 1 -48.27 -37.40 -19.16
N ASN A 2 -48.17 -38.26 -18.13
CA ASN A 2 -47.88 -37.81 -16.76
C ASN A 2 -46.38 -37.86 -16.41
N LEU A 3 -45.63 -38.85 -16.92
CA LEU A 3 -44.21 -39.02 -16.64
C LEU A 3 -43.33 -37.88 -17.18
N PHE A 4 -43.67 -37.33 -18.35
CA PHE A 4 -42.94 -36.20 -18.93
C PHE A 4 -43.13 -34.92 -18.10
N PHE A 5 -44.35 -34.68 -17.61
CA PHE A 5 -44.65 -33.51 -16.77
C PHE A 5 -44.01 -33.64 -15.38
N GLU A 6 -44.01 -34.84 -14.79
CA GLU A 6 -43.30 -35.12 -13.53
C GLU A 6 -41.78 -34.92 -13.67
N TYR A 7 -41.18 -35.37 -14.78
CA TYR A 7 -39.76 -35.14 -15.06
C TYR A 7 -39.46 -33.65 -15.28
N LEU A 8 -40.32 -32.93 -16.02
CA LEU A 8 -40.17 -31.49 -16.25
C LEU A 8 -40.27 -30.71 -14.94
N LEU A 9 -41.20 -31.11 -14.06
CA LEU A 9 -41.36 -30.52 -12.73
C LEU A 9 -40.16 -30.79 -11.83
N PHE A 10 -39.59 -32.01 -11.89
CA PHE A 10 -38.36 -32.35 -11.18
C PHE A 10 -37.17 -31.54 -11.68
N LEU A 11 -37.05 -31.35 -13.00
CA LEU A 11 -36.01 -30.53 -13.61
C LEU A 11 -36.14 -29.05 -13.23
N ALA A 12 -37.37 -28.52 -13.21
CA ALA A 12 -37.61 -27.15 -12.75
C ALA A 12 -37.22 -26.98 -11.27
N LYS A 13 -37.57 -27.94 -10.41
CA LYS A 13 -37.19 -27.94 -8.98
C LYS A 13 -35.69 -28.04 -8.76
N SER A 14 -34.97 -28.87 -9.52
CA SER A 14 -33.52 -28.98 -9.39
C SER A 14 -32.82 -27.70 -9.86
N LEU A 15 -33.32 -27.08 -10.93
CA LEU A 15 -32.80 -25.81 -11.45
C LEU A 15 -33.01 -24.64 -10.47
N THR A 16 -34.17 -24.56 -9.79
CA THR A 16 -34.41 -23.53 -8.77
C THR A 16 -33.51 -23.70 -7.55
N ILE A 17 -33.25 -24.94 -7.12
CA ILE A 17 -32.29 -25.23 -6.05
C ILE A 17 -30.87 -24.81 -6.46
N LEU A 18 -30.46 -25.09 -7.69
CA LEU A 18 -29.14 -24.69 -8.20
C LEU A 18 -28.99 -23.16 -8.26
N MET A 19 -30.02 -22.45 -8.72
CA MET A 19 -30.04 -20.99 -8.74
C MET A 19 -29.99 -20.40 -7.32
N ALA A 20 -30.72 -20.98 -6.37
CA ALA A 20 -30.69 -20.56 -4.97
C ALA A 20 -29.28 -20.72 -4.35
N LEU A 21 -28.62 -21.86 -4.63
CA LEU A 21 -27.22 -22.09 -4.20
C LEU A 21 -26.26 -21.08 -4.82
N LEU A 22 -26.43 -20.73 -6.10
CA LEU A 22 -25.58 -19.77 -6.79
C LEU A 22 -25.73 -18.36 -6.19
N VAL A 23 -26.96 -17.92 -5.92
CA VAL A 23 -27.23 -16.64 -5.24
C VAL A 23 -26.62 -16.61 -3.83
N LEU A 24 -26.74 -17.71 -3.08
CA LEU A 24 -26.14 -17.85 -1.75
C LEU A 24 -24.61 -17.71 -1.83
N LEU A 25 -23.97 -18.36 -2.80
CA LEU A 25 -22.52 -18.27 -3.00
C LEU A 25 -22.09 -16.83 -3.32
N ILE A 26 -22.78 -16.15 -4.24
CA ILE A 26 -22.48 -14.74 -4.56
C ILE A 26 -22.59 -13.86 -3.32
N PHE A 27 -23.62 -14.05 -2.50
CA PHE A 27 -23.82 -13.30 -1.27
C PHE A 27 -22.67 -13.53 -0.26
N ILE A 28 -22.23 -14.78 -0.09
CA ILE A 28 -21.09 -15.13 0.78
C ILE A 28 -19.79 -14.52 0.26
N PHE A 29 -19.52 -14.60 -1.04
CA PHE A 29 -18.30 -14.03 -1.64
C PHE A 29 -18.27 -12.49 -1.57
N SER A 30 -19.43 -11.84 -1.70
CA SER A 30 -19.55 -10.38 -1.58
C SER A 30 -19.15 -9.89 -0.18
N GLN A 31 -19.46 -10.66 0.86
CA GLN A 31 -19.11 -10.29 2.25
C GLN A 31 -17.62 -10.46 2.58
N ARG A 32 -16.84 -11.23 1.81
CA ARG A 32 -15.41 -11.45 2.06
C ARG A 32 -14.50 -10.28 1.68
N LYS A 33 -15.04 -9.21 1.08
CA LYS A 33 -14.27 -8.01 0.70
C LYS A 33 -14.16 -6.94 1.79
N LYS A 34 -14.60 -7.22 3.02
CA LYS A 34 -14.29 -6.33 4.15
C LYS A 34 -12.90 -6.68 4.65
N ALA A 35 -11.95 -5.75 4.48
CA ALA A 35 -10.64 -5.84 5.10
C ALA A 35 -10.83 -6.11 6.61
N PRO A 36 -10.00 -6.95 7.24
CA PRO A 36 -10.10 -7.23 8.66
C PRO A 36 -10.07 -5.91 9.44
N ALA A 37 -11.04 -5.72 10.33
CA ALA A 37 -11.12 -4.54 11.18
C ALA A 37 -9.81 -4.40 11.98
N GLY A 38 -9.14 -3.26 11.85
CA GLY A 38 -7.90 -2.93 12.57
C GLY A 38 -6.58 -3.33 11.90
N GLY A 39 -6.59 -3.78 10.64
CA GLY A 39 -5.36 -4.07 9.89
C GLY A 39 -4.81 -2.85 9.15
N LEU A 40 -3.49 -2.68 9.14
CA LEU A 40 -2.81 -1.72 8.25
C LEU A 40 -2.71 -2.33 6.84
N VAL A 41 -3.23 -1.61 5.85
CA VAL A 41 -3.08 -1.97 4.43
C VAL A 41 -1.82 -1.29 3.90
N ILE A 42 -0.83 -2.10 3.50
CA ILE A 42 0.42 -1.60 2.95
C ILE A 42 0.42 -1.89 1.45
N GLU A 43 0.51 -0.82 0.65
CA GLU A 43 0.62 -0.91 -0.81
C GLU A 43 2.03 -0.52 -1.27
N ASP A 44 2.65 -1.33 -2.13
CA ASP A 44 3.91 -0.97 -2.77
C ASP A 44 3.65 -0.15 -4.04
N LEU A 45 3.77 1.17 -3.93
CA LEU A 45 3.62 2.10 -5.04
C LEU A 45 4.73 1.94 -6.09
N SER A 46 5.89 1.36 -5.74
CA SER A 46 7.04 1.23 -6.64
C SER A 46 6.69 0.41 -7.88
N ASP A 47 5.98 -0.70 -7.68
CA ASP A 47 5.57 -1.59 -8.77
C ASP A 47 4.55 -0.92 -9.70
N ASN A 48 3.64 -0.12 -9.14
CA ASN A 48 2.69 0.64 -9.95
C ASN A 48 3.41 1.69 -10.81
N TYR A 49 4.35 2.45 -10.23
CA TYR A 49 5.14 3.42 -10.98
C TYR A 49 6.01 2.76 -12.06
N LYS A 50 6.57 1.58 -11.80
CA LYS A 50 7.30 0.80 -12.83
C LYS A 50 6.39 0.48 -14.02
N LYS A 51 5.18 -0.02 -13.78
CA LYS A 51 4.22 -0.35 -14.84
C LYS A 51 3.80 0.88 -15.65
N ILE A 52 3.49 1.99 -14.96
CA ILE A 52 3.13 3.27 -15.62
C ILE A 52 4.28 3.74 -16.50
N LYS A 53 5.52 3.72 -15.97
CA LYS A 53 6.72 4.10 -16.74
C LYS A 53 6.91 3.20 -17.96
N GLU A 54 6.78 1.89 -17.81
CA GLU A 54 6.90 0.94 -18.92
C GLU A 54 5.84 1.18 -20.01
N THR A 55 4.61 1.45 -19.61
CA THR A 55 3.51 1.74 -20.53
C THR A 55 3.72 3.06 -21.26
N MET A 56 4.18 4.11 -20.56
CA MET A 56 4.51 5.39 -21.19
C MET A 56 5.67 5.24 -22.19
N LEU A 57 6.72 4.52 -21.82
CA LEU A 57 7.86 4.27 -22.70
C LEU A 57 7.48 3.42 -23.91
N SER A 58 6.60 2.43 -23.76
CA SER A 58 6.16 1.60 -24.89
C SER A 58 5.34 2.35 -25.92
N HIS A 59 4.66 3.43 -25.52
CA HIS A 59 3.92 4.30 -26.44
C HIS A 59 4.77 5.45 -26.98
N SER A 60 5.77 5.91 -26.22
CA SER A 60 6.66 7.00 -26.64
C SER A 60 7.83 6.55 -27.51
N MET A 61 8.20 5.26 -27.50
CA MET A 61 9.34 4.72 -28.24
C MET A 61 8.89 3.71 -29.29
N GLU A 62 9.67 3.61 -30.38
CA GLU A 62 9.49 2.56 -31.38
C GLU A 62 9.71 1.17 -30.75
N GLN A 63 8.97 0.16 -31.22
CA GLN A 63 8.81 -1.13 -30.52
C GLN A 63 10.13 -1.87 -30.25
N GLU A 64 11.15 -1.67 -31.10
CA GLU A 64 12.49 -2.24 -30.91
C GLU A 64 13.28 -1.54 -29.79
N GLN A 65 13.19 -0.22 -29.69
CA GLN A 65 13.87 0.57 -28.67
C GLN A 65 13.28 0.29 -27.28
N ALA A 66 11.95 0.15 -27.18
CA ALA A 66 11.28 -0.25 -25.95
C ALA A 66 11.75 -1.63 -25.44
N LYS A 67 11.86 -2.63 -26.34
CA LYS A 67 12.37 -3.97 -26.00
C LYS A 67 13.85 -3.95 -25.59
N ALA A 68 14.67 -3.14 -26.25
CA ALA A 68 16.08 -2.97 -25.89
C ALA A 68 16.24 -2.34 -24.50
N TRP A 69 15.44 -1.31 -24.21
CA TRP A 69 15.41 -0.64 -22.91
C TRP A 69 14.97 -1.59 -21.78
N GLN A 70 13.89 -2.36 -21.98
CA GLN A 70 13.43 -3.36 -21.00
C GLN A 70 14.51 -4.42 -20.71
N LYS A 71 15.19 -4.94 -21.75
CA LYS A 71 16.29 -5.90 -21.58
C LYS A 71 17.48 -5.29 -20.83
N ALA A 72 17.80 -4.02 -21.10
CA ALA A 72 18.86 -3.31 -20.40
C ALA A 72 18.53 -3.11 -18.91
N GLU A 73 17.30 -2.70 -18.60
CA GLU A 73 16.86 -2.46 -17.22
C GLU A 73 16.81 -3.76 -16.41
N GLN A 74 16.29 -4.85 -16.99
CA GLN A 74 16.33 -6.18 -16.35
C GLN A 74 17.76 -6.65 -16.07
N LYS A 75 18.72 -6.37 -16.98
CA LYS A 75 20.13 -6.67 -16.74
C LYS A 75 20.68 -5.83 -15.58
N ARG A 76 20.36 -4.54 -15.51
CA ARG A 76 20.77 -3.64 -14.41
C ARG A 76 20.20 -4.10 -13.07
N GLU A 77 18.93 -4.45 -12.98
CA GLU A 77 18.33 -4.96 -11.75
C GLU A 77 18.98 -6.28 -11.30
N LYS A 78 19.26 -7.20 -12.23
CA LYS A 78 19.97 -8.45 -11.92
C LYS A 78 21.38 -8.20 -11.41
N LEU A 79 22.11 -7.25 -12.00
CA LEU A 79 23.44 -6.84 -11.56
C LEU A 79 23.39 -6.22 -10.16
N ALA A 80 22.48 -5.28 -9.92
CA ALA A 80 22.30 -4.63 -8.62
C ALA A 80 21.93 -5.65 -7.53
N ARG A 81 21.05 -6.61 -7.83
CA ARG A 81 20.66 -7.68 -6.89
C ARG A 81 21.84 -8.62 -6.58
N LYS A 82 22.70 -8.92 -7.55
CA LYS A 82 23.92 -9.71 -7.34
C LYS A 82 24.92 -8.95 -6.46
N GLN A 83 25.15 -7.65 -6.73
CA GLN A 83 26.02 -6.80 -5.92
C GLN A 83 25.52 -6.66 -4.48
N ALA A 84 24.22 -6.41 -4.27
CA ALA A 84 23.62 -6.35 -2.94
C ALA A 84 23.77 -7.67 -2.18
N LYS A 85 23.63 -8.82 -2.86
CA LYS A 85 23.84 -10.14 -2.25
C LYS A 85 25.31 -10.40 -1.90
N GLN A 86 26.25 -9.91 -2.70
CA GLN A 86 27.69 -10.00 -2.41
C GLN A 86 28.08 -9.10 -1.23
N GLN A 87 27.58 -7.86 -1.19
CA GLN A 87 27.79 -6.94 -0.07
C GLN A 87 27.21 -7.51 1.24
N ARG A 88 26.00 -8.08 1.22
CA ARG A 88 25.42 -8.76 2.39
C ARG A 88 26.28 -9.95 2.87
N LYS A 89 26.89 -10.71 1.96
CA LYS A 89 27.81 -11.80 2.33
C LYS A 89 29.14 -11.31 2.89
N GLN A 90 29.65 -10.18 2.40
CA GLN A 90 30.86 -9.57 2.93
C GLN A 90 30.63 -8.96 4.32
N ASN A 91 29.55 -8.19 4.50
CA ASN A 91 29.21 -7.62 5.81
C ASN A 91 28.95 -8.70 6.86
N LYS A 92 28.36 -9.85 6.47
CA LYS A 92 28.15 -10.99 7.38
C LYS A 92 29.44 -11.70 7.81
N LYS A 93 30.52 -11.63 7.02
CA LYS A 93 31.85 -12.13 7.42
C LYS A 93 32.61 -11.15 8.33
N SER A 94 32.30 -9.86 8.25
CA SER A 94 32.90 -8.82 9.09
C SER A 94 32.22 -8.69 10.46
N ALA A 95 30.99 -9.19 10.61
CA ALA A 95 30.19 -9.13 11.83
C ALA A 95 30.44 -10.29 12.81
N GLU A 96 31.34 -11.23 12.50
CA GLU A 96 31.67 -12.38 13.37
C GLU A 96 32.68 -12.03 14.48
N THR A 97 33.02 -10.75 14.68
CA THR A 97 34.00 -10.29 15.70
C THR A 97 33.46 -9.21 16.66
N ALA A 98 32.17 -8.89 16.61
CA ALA A 98 31.57 -7.96 17.57
C ALA A 98 30.17 -8.43 17.98
N GLU A 99 30.11 -9.15 19.10
CA GLU A 99 28.85 -9.31 19.85
C GLU A 99 28.40 -7.95 20.37
N ASP A 100 27.09 -7.71 20.27
CA ASP A 100 26.35 -6.55 20.79
C ASP A 100 26.42 -5.25 19.99
N SER A 101 25.74 -5.22 18.83
CA SER A 101 25.18 -4.00 18.21
C SER A 101 24.13 -4.37 17.15
N GLN A 102 23.04 -3.61 17.14
CA GLN A 102 21.80 -3.80 16.37
C GLN A 102 21.97 -4.06 14.85
N PRO A 103 21.01 -4.75 14.20
CA PRO A 103 21.17 -5.17 12.81
C PRO A 103 21.16 -3.99 11.83
N ASP A 104 22.31 -3.83 11.17
CA ASP A 104 22.46 -3.62 9.72
C ASP A 104 21.70 -2.45 9.07
N SER A 105 22.11 -1.22 9.35
CA SER A 105 21.85 -0.05 8.50
C SER A 105 22.79 0.01 7.28
N ALA A 106 22.97 -1.11 6.57
CA ALA A 106 23.83 -1.18 5.39
C ALA A 106 23.00 -1.10 4.10
N ASN A 107 22.78 0.13 3.63
CA ASN A 107 22.36 0.47 2.27
C ASN A 107 20.92 0.09 1.91
N GLU A 108 19.96 0.37 2.79
CA GLU A 108 18.55 0.46 2.39
C GLU A 108 18.35 1.81 1.67
N LYS A 109 17.96 1.74 0.38
CA LYS A 109 17.56 2.93 -0.38
C LYS A 109 16.55 3.72 0.45
N ALA A 110 16.72 5.03 0.55
CA ALA A 110 15.77 5.91 1.24
C ALA A 110 14.35 5.63 0.75
N LYS A 111 13.47 5.28 1.68
CA LYS A 111 12.06 4.97 1.41
C LYS A 111 11.23 6.23 1.60
N LEU A 112 10.17 6.33 0.81
CA LEU A 112 9.14 7.34 0.97
C LEU A 112 7.88 6.65 1.50
N TYR A 113 7.49 6.98 2.72
CA TYR A 113 6.23 6.52 3.31
C TYR A 113 5.12 7.49 2.90
N VAL A 114 4.07 7.00 2.24
CA VAL A 114 2.93 7.81 1.84
C VAL A 114 1.76 7.48 2.75
N LEU A 115 1.27 8.47 3.49
CA LEU A 115 0.09 8.38 4.35
C LEU A 115 -1.04 9.17 3.70
N ALA A 116 -2.22 8.57 3.56
CA ALA A 116 -3.38 9.22 2.97
C ALA A 116 -4.36 9.61 4.07
N PHE A 117 -4.50 10.91 4.31
CA PHE A 117 -5.44 11.44 5.28
C PHE A 117 -6.61 12.11 4.56
N ASN A 118 -7.77 11.47 4.63
CA ASN A 118 -9.02 12.00 4.11
C ASN A 118 -9.93 12.37 5.30
N GLY A 119 -9.78 13.60 5.78
CA GLY A 119 -10.48 14.06 6.97
C GLY A 119 -11.93 14.44 6.68
N SER A 120 -12.86 13.93 7.49
CA SER A 120 -14.25 14.35 7.53
C SER A 120 -14.47 15.53 8.49
N VAL A 121 -15.66 16.12 8.47
CA VAL A 121 -15.98 17.28 9.33
C VAL A 121 -15.91 16.94 10.82
N ASP A 122 -16.21 15.70 11.18
CA ASP A 122 -16.18 15.11 12.51
C ASP A 122 -14.82 14.49 12.87
N ALA A 123 -13.84 14.52 11.97
CA ALA A 123 -12.43 14.18 12.20
C ALA A 123 -12.18 12.79 12.83
N HIS A 124 -13.00 11.78 12.50
CA HIS A 124 -12.82 10.43 13.03
C HIS A 124 -11.57 9.73 12.49
N GLU A 125 -11.11 10.11 11.29
CA GLU A 125 -9.95 9.52 10.61
C GLU A 125 -8.62 9.86 11.30
N VAL A 126 -8.64 10.74 12.29
CA VAL A 126 -7.48 11.07 13.12
C VAL A 126 -7.03 9.87 13.96
N GLU A 127 -7.96 8.99 14.34
CA GLU A 127 -7.65 7.74 15.03
C GLU A 127 -6.82 6.83 14.12
N ASP A 128 -7.23 6.68 12.86
CA ASP A 128 -6.51 5.90 11.86
C ASP A 128 -5.13 6.49 11.59
N LEU A 129 -5.05 7.81 11.41
CA LEU A 129 -3.78 8.54 11.26
C LEU A 129 -2.83 8.27 12.43
N ARG A 130 -3.32 8.23 13.68
CA ARG A 130 -2.49 7.90 14.85
C ARG A 130 -1.88 6.51 14.73
N HIS A 131 -2.65 5.52 14.29
CA HIS A 131 -2.18 4.16 14.11
C HIS A 131 -1.13 4.08 13.00
N GLU A 132 -1.38 4.72 11.86
CA GLU A 132 -0.45 4.81 10.73
C GLU A 132 0.87 5.50 11.12
N VAL A 133 0.80 6.66 11.77
CA VAL A 133 1.98 7.40 12.25
C VAL A 133 2.79 6.54 13.21
N THR A 134 2.12 5.82 14.14
CA THR A 134 2.81 4.93 15.08
C THR A 134 3.51 3.78 14.38
N ALA A 135 2.88 3.20 13.36
CA ALA A 135 3.48 2.14 12.56
C ALA A 135 4.70 2.63 11.79
N VAL A 136 4.62 3.78 11.11
CA VAL A 136 5.77 4.38 10.41
C VAL A 136 6.91 4.66 11.39
N LEU A 137 6.61 5.31 12.52
CA LEU A 137 7.61 5.66 13.54
C LEU A 137 8.33 4.45 14.17
N SER A 138 7.75 3.25 14.07
CA SER A 138 8.36 2.02 14.61
C SER A 138 9.46 1.43 13.71
N ILE A 139 9.48 1.79 12.42
CA ILE A 139 10.40 1.19 11.42
C ILE A 139 11.21 2.21 10.62
N ILE A 140 10.82 3.49 10.66
CA ILE A 140 11.42 4.54 9.84
C ILE A 140 12.87 4.82 10.21
N GLN A 141 13.73 4.98 9.20
CA GLN A 141 15.13 5.34 9.37
C GLN A 141 15.36 6.84 9.14
N PRO A 142 16.45 7.44 9.65
CA PRO A 142 16.69 8.89 9.53
C PRO A 142 16.77 9.43 8.10
N GLN A 143 17.14 8.59 7.12
CA GLN A 143 17.21 8.96 5.71
C GLN A 143 15.87 8.87 4.96
N ASP A 144 14.87 8.23 5.58
CA ASP A 144 13.55 8.06 4.98
C ASP A 144 12.74 9.35 5.10
N LYS A 145 11.71 9.48 4.25
CA LYS A 145 10.82 10.65 4.24
C LYS A 145 9.37 10.21 4.35
N VAL A 146 8.54 11.10 4.86
CA VAL A 146 7.09 10.90 4.93
C VAL A 146 6.39 11.91 4.03
N LEU A 147 5.46 11.43 3.20
CA LEU A 147 4.55 12.23 2.42
C LEU A 147 3.14 12.04 2.98
N ILE A 148 2.46 13.13 3.29
CA ILE A 148 1.08 13.10 3.76
C ILE A 148 0.23 13.66 2.64
N LYS A 149 -0.60 12.80 2.06
CA LYS A 149 -1.62 13.19 1.09
C LYS A 149 -2.86 13.61 1.86
N LEU A 150 -3.14 14.90 1.86
CA LEU A 150 -4.17 15.55 2.64
C LEU A 150 -5.38 15.90 1.76
N GLU A 151 -6.55 15.44 2.18
CA GLU A 151 -7.84 15.91 1.69
C GLU A 151 -8.72 16.18 2.91
N SER A 152 -9.06 17.44 3.18
CA SER A 152 -9.94 17.81 4.29
C SER A 152 -10.70 19.10 3.97
N PRO A 153 -12.04 19.10 4.05
CA PRO A 153 -12.85 20.31 3.96
C PRO A 153 -12.79 21.16 5.25
N GLY A 154 -12.02 20.73 6.26
CA GLY A 154 -12.03 21.28 7.60
C GLY A 154 -13.09 20.63 8.49
N GLY A 155 -13.29 21.18 9.69
CA GLY A 155 -14.27 20.66 10.64
C GLY A 155 -13.96 21.02 12.08
N VAL A 156 -14.24 20.11 13.01
CA VAL A 156 -14.09 20.34 14.45
C VAL A 156 -12.64 20.61 14.86
N VAL A 157 -12.40 21.78 15.47
CA VAL A 157 -11.04 22.26 15.85
C VAL A 157 -10.28 21.25 16.71
N HIS A 158 -10.97 20.57 17.64
CA HIS A 158 -10.32 19.64 18.57
C HIS A 158 -9.77 18.39 17.86
N GLY A 159 -10.52 17.81 16.91
CA GLY A 159 -10.09 16.62 16.17
C GLY A 159 -8.87 16.91 15.29
N TYR A 160 -8.88 18.03 14.56
CA TYR A 160 -7.74 18.43 13.73
C TYR A 160 -6.51 18.85 14.54
N GLY A 161 -6.70 19.40 15.74
CA GLY A 161 -5.60 19.63 16.68
C GLY A 161 -4.89 18.33 17.10
N LEU A 162 -5.65 17.25 17.30
CA LEU A 162 -5.08 15.92 17.55
C LEU A 162 -4.31 15.42 16.33
N ALA A 163 -4.81 15.60 15.11
CA ALA A 163 -4.10 15.25 13.88
C ALA A 163 -2.73 15.95 13.80
N ALA A 164 -2.71 17.27 14.01
CA ALA A 164 -1.49 18.06 14.03
C ALA A 164 -0.49 17.55 15.09
N SER A 165 -0.98 17.15 16.27
CA SER A 165 -0.14 16.56 17.32
C SER A 165 0.49 15.23 16.90
N GLN A 166 -0.21 14.40 16.11
CA GLN A 166 0.35 13.16 15.57
C GLN A 166 1.47 13.46 14.58
N LEU A 167 1.27 14.41 13.67
CA LEU A 167 2.30 14.78 12.69
C LEU A 167 3.53 15.44 13.35
N MET A 168 3.33 16.15 14.46
CA MET A 168 4.41 16.74 15.24
C MET A 168 5.38 15.69 15.80
N ARG A 169 4.94 14.45 16.00
CA ARG A 169 5.80 13.33 16.43
C ARG A 169 6.92 13.02 15.42
N PHE A 170 6.69 13.24 14.12
CA PHE A 170 7.76 13.14 13.11
C PHE A 170 8.82 14.21 13.31
N ARG A 171 8.41 15.47 13.52
CA ARG A 171 9.34 16.59 13.78
C ARG A 171 10.15 16.37 15.05
N GLN A 172 9.54 15.88 16.12
CA GLN A 172 10.22 15.59 17.39
C GLN A 172 11.33 14.54 17.24
N ARG A 173 11.23 13.65 16.25
CA ARG A 173 12.27 12.65 15.93
C ARG A 173 13.19 13.09 14.79
N ASN A 174 13.18 14.37 14.41
CA ASN A 174 13.94 14.92 13.28
C ASN A 174 13.67 14.21 11.94
N ILE A 175 12.46 13.67 11.75
CA ILE A 175 12.04 13.06 10.49
C ILE A 175 11.37 14.14 9.64
N ALA A 176 11.87 14.32 8.42
CA ALA A 176 11.27 15.23 7.46
C ALA A 176 9.96 14.65 6.92
N PHE A 177 8.88 15.44 7.02
CA PHE A 177 7.62 15.13 6.35
C PHE A 177 7.16 16.28 5.48
N THR A 178 6.47 15.96 4.38
CA THR A 178 5.86 16.91 3.46
C THR A 178 4.36 16.64 3.41
N ALA A 179 3.54 17.66 3.63
CA ALA A 179 2.10 17.59 3.38
C ALA A 179 1.79 18.08 1.96
N VAL A 180 0.98 17.33 1.23
CA VAL A 180 0.51 17.66 -0.13
C VAL A 180 -1.00 17.64 -0.13
N VAL A 181 -1.61 18.74 -0.57
CA VAL A 181 -3.06 18.86 -0.71
C VAL A 181 -3.48 18.20 -2.02
N ASP A 182 -4.33 17.17 -1.94
CA ASP A 182 -4.83 16.47 -3.14
C ASP A 182 -6.00 17.24 -3.78
N LYS A 183 -7.06 17.50 -3.01
CA LYS A 183 -8.22 18.26 -3.48
C LYS A 183 -8.49 19.53 -2.67
N VAL A 184 -8.52 19.41 -1.35
CA VAL A 184 -8.89 20.50 -0.45
C VAL A 184 -8.15 20.37 0.87
N ALA A 185 -7.73 21.50 1.42
CA ALA A 185 -7.23 21.64 2.78
C ALA A 185 -7.73 23.00 3.29
N ALA A 186 -8.83 22.98 4.02
CA ALA A 186 -9.53 24.19 4.46
C ALA A 186 -9.71 24.21 5.98
N SER A 187 -9.75 25.43 6.55
CA SER A 187 -9.92 25.67 7.99
C SER A 187 -8.85 25.00 8.85
N GLY A 188 -9.12 23.81 9.40
CA GLY A 188 -8.19 23.02 10.21
C GLY A 188 -7.43 21.94 9.45
N GLY A 189 -7.74 21.73 8.16
CA GLY A 189 -7.06 20.81 7.26
C GLY A 189 -5.65 21.25 6.92
#